data_AF-A0A2V9MTH3-F1
#
_entry.id   AF-A0A2V9MTH3-F1
#
_cell.length_a   1.000
_cell.length_b   1.000
_cell.length_c   1.000
_cell.angle_alpha   90.00
_cell.angle_beta   90.00
_cell.angle_gamma   90.00
#
_symmetry.space_group_name_H-M   'P 1'
#
loop_
_entity.id
_entity.type
_entity.pdbx_description
1 polymer ?
#
loop_
_entity_poly.entity_id
_entity_poly.type
_entity_poly.pdbx_seq_one_letter_code
_entity_poly.pdbx_strand_id
1 'polypeptide(L)'
;MQFSLRLAAIFLAALPLSFHPTPASAQTASQNAISADGQNASADARSSVTIPGPLRSFERMAGISQKVPPEQILPLLARNVYVQGYVGWQDNGQPTEFLILLGRYINQAKELAALAGPDQVIRVSSCADAAPLLRILGYRLRSQCGQRDVSLTTAEAERAFLTVDSGFPLPALEEAIGKGEAFSYPYPSSRAPLLFKEEDWKSAVKPNRRRSYDTVELFLYHPALARLYWALSRIDPETRDSLQQSVGLKKLLPLAADLDFYGSQISIRSGHVQVPGGSRAEADWKDLVGASPSSPNDFVPRLLAKDNGWLAVYFDSFARISPERQQRFVEGHRLKTYYSAFRTSDSSSDAARPAFRLAPGLLLLLTRMQWDADGQPFVPGNLDVWRQILNQKSEHKLVRESGKHAAHWAAPEDLLQTLFTLS
;
A
#
# COMPACT_ATOMS: atom_id res chain seq x y z
N MET A 1 40.34 3.77 19.52
CA MET A 1 39.52 4.48 18.51
C MET A 1 39.47 3.62 17.25
N GLN A 2 38.42 2.81 17.12
CA GLN A 2 38.17 1.96 15.94
C GLN A 2 37.20 2.70 15.01
N PHE A 3 37.57 2.88 13.75
CA PHE A 3 36.66 3.31 12.69
C PHE A 3 36.25 2.07 11.88
N SER A 4 34.93 1.85 11.78
CA SER A 4 34.31 0.74 11.06
C SER A 4 34.38 0.89 9.54
N LEU A 5 34.62 -0.24 8.88
CA LEU A 5 34.81 -0.51 7.45
C LEU A 5 33.60 -0.21 6.53
N ARG A 6 32.75 0.77 6.83
CA ARG A 6 31.57 1.12 6.02
C ARG A 6 31.75 2.33 5.09
N LEU A 7 32.95 2.88 4.94
CA LEU A 7 33.15 4.15 4.20
C LEU A 7 34.25 4.15 3.12
N ALA A 8 34.89 3.01 2.83
CA ALA A 8 35.99 2.96 1.86
C ALA A 8 35.57 2.78 0.39
N ALA A 9 34.28 2.90 0.05
CA ALA A 9 33.78 2.68 -1.31
C ALA A 9 33.06 3.90 -1.95
N ILE A 10 33.41 5.13 -1.54
CA ILE A 10 32.81 6.36 -2.12
C ILE A 10 33.83 7.30 -2.80
N PHE A 11 35.14 7.05 -2.73
CA PHE A 11 36.13 7.94 -3.39
C PHE A 11 37.01 7.18 -4.37
N LEU A 12 36.54 6.99 -5.60
CA LEU A 12 37.37 6.85 -6.82
C LEU A 12 36.48 6.79 -8.08
N ALA A 13 35.95 7.95 -8.50
CA ALA A 13 35.56 8.23 -9.88
C ALA A 13 35.22 9.74 -10.01
N ALA A 14 36.24 10.58 -9.92
CA ALA A 14 36.15 11.99 -10.28
C ALA A 14 37.29 12.32 -11.24
N LEU A 15 37.00 12.32 -12.54
CA LEU A 15 37.65 13.14 -13.55
C LEU A 15 36.66 13.33 -14.73
N PRO A 16 36.64 14.52 -15.35
CA PRO A 16 35.50 15.00 -16.10
C PRO A 16 35.58 14.57 -17.57
N LEU A 17 34.47 14.04 -18.10
CA LEU A 17 34.23 14.03 -19.54
C LEU A 17 33.41 15.27 -19.87
N SER A 18 34.07 16.26 -20.45
CA SER A 18 33.45 17.42 -21.06
C SER A 18 32.58 16.97 -22.24
N PHE A 19 31.26 17.03 -22.11
CA PHE A 19 30.35 16.91 -23.24
C PHE A 19 29.64 18.25 -23.48
N HIS A 20 29.89 18.84 -24.65
CA HIS A 20 29.16 19.99 -25.15
C HIS A 20 27.70 19.59 -25.46
N PRO A 21 26.71 20.45 -25.12
CA PRO A 21 25.34 20.24 -25.56
C PRO A 21 25.17 20.82 -26.98
N THR A 22 25.02 19.96 -27.98
CA THR A 22 24.38 20.34 -29.25
C THR A 22 22.85 20.25 -29.10
N PRO A 23 22.09 21.30 -29.46
CA PRO A 23 20.64 21.30 -29.33
C PRO A 23 20.02 20.47 -30.46
N ALA A 24 19.40 19.35 -30.13
CA ALA A 24 18.57 18.60 -31.07
C ALA A 24 17.16 19.22 -31.09
N SER A 25 16.80 19.66 -32.29
CA SER A 25 15.58 20.38 -32.65
C SER A 25 14.31 19.60 -32.30
N ALA A 26 13.36 20.28 -31.65
CA ALA A 26 11.99 19.80 -31.50
C ALA A 26 11.28 19.89 -32.86
N GLN A 27 11.04 18.74 -33.50
CA GLN A 27 10.15 18.66 -34.65
C GLN A 27 8.76 18.25 -34.21
N THR A 28 7.85 19.18 -34.41
CA THR A 28 6.40 19.05 -34.39
C THR A 28 5.95 18.23 -35.59
N ALA A 29 5.16 17.17 -35.37
CA ALA A 29 4.31 16.55 -36.40
C ALA A 29 3.11 15.95 -35.66
N SER A 30 2.03 16.72 -35.56
CA SER A 30 0.87 16.70 -36.47
C SER A 30 -0.09 15.56 -36.18
N GLN A 31 -1.22 16.00 -35.65
CA GLN A 31 -2.51 15.35 -35.56
C GLN A 31 -2.85 14.59 -36.85
N ASN A 32 -3.27 13.33 -36.70
CA ASN A 32 -4.23 12.74 -37.62
C ASN A 32 -5.33 12.09 -36.79
N ALA A 33 -6.50 12.70 -36.88
CA ALA A 33 -7.76 12.18 -36.40
C ALA A 33 -8.15 10.97 -37.25
N ILE A 34 -8.46 9.86 -36.59
CA ILE A 34 -9.32 8.82 -37.16
C ILE A 34 -10.45 8.63 -36.17
N SER A 35 -11.61 9.15 -36.57
CA SER A 35 -12.90 8.85 -35.98
C SER A 35 -13.19 7.36 -36.12
N ALA A 36 -13.45 6.69 -35.00
CA ALA A 36 -14.19 5.44 -34.99
C ALA A 36 -15.31 5.61 -33.96
N ASP A 37 -16.48 5.92 -34.51
CA ASP A 37 -17.74 6.05 -33.82
C ASP A 37 -18.22 4.68 -33.32
N GLY A 38 -18.87 4.69 -32.17
CA GLY A 38 -19.86 3.67 -31.81
C GLY A 38 -19.37 2.32 -31.28
N GLN A 39 -18.86 2.29 -30.04
CA GLN A 39 -19.17 1.23 -29.06
C GLN A 39 -19.27 1.83 -27.66
N ASN A 40 -20.37 2.54 -27.42
CA ASN A 40 -20.87 2.82 -26.08
C ASN A 40 -21.55 1.52 -25.58
N ALA A 41 -20.76 0.65 -24.94
CA ALA A 41 -21.27 -0.51 -24.21
C ALA A 41 -20.59 -0.55 -22.84
N SER A 42 -21.39 -0.22 -21.82
CA SER A 42 -21.12 -0.23 -20.37
C SER A 42 -19.87 0.51 -19.90
N ALA A 43 -20.03 1.81 -19.60
CA ALA A 43 -19.40 2.35 -18.40
C ALA A 43 -19.90 1.51 -17.22
N ASP A 44 -19.15 0.47 -16.88
CA ASP A 44 -19.44 -0.48 -15.81
C ASP A 44 -19.92 0.29 -14.58
N ALA A 45 -21.01 -0.19 -13.97
CA ALA A 45 -21.53 0.34 -12.73
C ALA A 45 -20.46 0.17 -11.64
N ARG A 46 -19.50 1.11 -11.58
CA ARG A 46 -18.43 1.11 -10.61
C ARG A 46 -19.10 1.11 -9.24
N SER A 47 -18.84 0.05 -8.49
CA SER A 47 -19.30 -0.04 -7.11
C SER A 47 -18.82 1.20 -6.36
N SER A 48 -19.64 1.69 -5.45
CA SER A 48 -19.35 2.92 -4.71
C SER A 48 -19.86 2.78 -3.29
N VAL A 49 -19.16 3.39 -2.34
CA VAL A 49 -19.63 3.51 -0.96
C VAL A 49 -20.14 4.93 -0.70
N THR A 50 -21.14 5.05 0.16
CA THR A 50 -21.63 6.34 0.63
C THR A 50 -20.83 6.79 1.85
N ILE A 51 -20.25 7.99 1.78
CA ILE A 51 -19.57 8.66 2.88
C ILE A 51 -20.55 9.72 3.44
N PRO A 52 -20.89 9.66 4.74
CA PRO A 52 -21.83 10.59 5.34
C PRO A 52 -21.25 12.01 5.39
N GLY A 53 -22.08 12.98 5.00
CA GLY A 53 -21.76 14.40 5.06
C GLY A 53 -20.80 14.91 3.97
N PRO A 54 -20.48 16.22 4.02
CA PRO A 54 -19.65 16.85 3.02
C PRO A 54 -18.28 16.18 2.91
N LEU A 55 -17.89 15.79 1.70
CA LEU A 55 -16.64 15.07 1.45
C LEU A 55 -15.42 15.76 2.06
N ARG A 56 -15.35 17.09 1.95
CA ARG A 56 -14.25 17.92 2.49
C ARG A 56 -14.00 17.70 3.98
N SER A 57 -15.07 17.46 4.75
CA SER A 57 -15.00 17.25 6.20
C SER A 57 -14.46 15.86 6.49
N PHE A 58 -14.90 14.86 5.74
CA PHE A 58 -14.37 13.50 5.83
C PHE A 58 -12.89 13.44 5.47
N GLU A 59 -12.50 14.05 4.35
CA GLU A 59 -11.10 14.10 3.90
C GLU A 59 -10.21 14.75 4.95
N ARG A 60 -10.65 15.87 5.54
CA ARG A 60 -9.92 16.54 6.62
C ARG A 60 -9.72 15.62 7.83
N MET A 61 -10.78 14.97 8.30
CA MET A 61 -10.70 14.06 9.46
C MET A 61 -9.89 12.79 9.16
N ALA A 62 -9.92 12.31 7.92
CA ALA A 62 -9.18 11.13 7.49
C ALA A 62 -7.71 11.42 7.10
N GLY A 63 -7.27 12.69 7.16
CA GLY A 63 -5.92 13.09 6.74
C GLY A 63 -5.67 12.92 5.24
N ILE A 64 -6.70 13.16 4.42
CA ILE A 64 -6.66 13.05 2.96
C ILE A 64 -6.70 14.47 2.36
N SER A 65 -5.87 14.71 1.34
CA SER A 65 -5.86 16.01 0.66
C SER A 65 -7.12 16.20 -0.18
N GLN A 66 -7.78 17.36 -0.07
CA GLN A 66 -8.96 17.73 -0.88
C GLN A 66 -8.65 17.95 -2.37
N LYS A 67 -7.40 17.76 -2.78
CA LYS A 67 -6.94 17.86 -4.18
C LYS A 67 -6.82 16.49 -4.86
N VAL A 68 -7.04 15.40 -4.13
CA VAL A 68 -6.98 14.06 -4.73
C VAL A 68 -8.24 13.79 -5.55
N PRO A 69 -8.14 13.00 -6.63
CA PRO A 69 -9.32 12.59 -7.37
C PRO A 69 -10.15 11.58 -6.53
N PRO A 70 -11.47 11.48 -6.76
CA PRO A 70 -12.36 10.63 -5.95
C PRO A 70 -11.92 9.16 -5.86
N GLU A 71 -11.29 8.62 -6.89
CA GLU A 71 -10.78 7.25 -6.96
C GLU A 71 -9.66 6.97 -5.95
N GLN A 72 -8.99 8.01 -5.44
CA GLN A 72 -7.91 7.88 -4.46
C GLN A 72 -8.40 7.97 -3.00
N ILE A 73 -9.65 8.36 -2.76
CA ILE A 73 -10.15 8.60 -1.40
C ILE A 73 -10.14 7.33 -0.56
N LEU A 74 -10.75 6.23 -1.03
CA LEU A 74 -10.76 4.97 -0.28
C LEU A 74 -9.36 4.32 -0.19
N PRO A 75 -8.52 4.31 -1.26
CA PRO A 75 -7.14 3.85 -1.13
C PRO A 75 -6.35 4.60 -0.07
N LEU A 76 -6.44 5.94 -0.03
CA LEU A 76 -5.72 6.75 0.94
C LEU A 76 -6.28 6.62 2.35
N LEU A 77 -7.61 6.49 2.50
CA LEU A 77 -8.23 6.13 3.77
C LEU A 77 -7.66 4.81 4.30
N ALA A 78 -7.68 3.77 3.47
CA ALA A 78 -7.22 2.44 3.83
C ALA A 78 -5.74 2.44 4.22
N ARG A 79 -4.90 3.17 3.46
CA ARG A 79 -3.50 3.41 3.81
C ARG A 79 -3.33 4.11 5.15
N ASN A 80 -4.04 5.21 5.39
CA ASN A 80 -3.92 5.99 6.62
C ASN A 80 -4.39 5.17 7.83
N VAL A 81 -5.47 4.40 7.71
CA VAL A 81 -5.93 3.49 8.77
C VAL A 81 -4.88 2.42 9.08
N TYR A 82 -4.35 1.73 8.06
CA TYR A 82 -3.36 0.68 8.31
C TYR A 82 -2.03 1.24 8.87
N VAL A 83 -1.55 2.38 8.36
CA VAL A 83 -0.25 2.95 8.75
C VAL A 83 -0.31 3.71 10.07
N GLN A 84 -1.41 4.44 10.33
CA GLN A 84 -1.51 5.39 11.45
C GLN A 84 -2.65 5.07 12.42
N GLY A 85 -3.55 4.15 12.06
CA GLY A 85 -4.75 3.87 12.86
C GLY A 85 -4.51 2.95 14.04
N TYR A 86 -3.41 2.20 14.06
CA TYR A 86 -3.14 1.19 15.07
C TYR A 86 -1.70 1.20 15.57
N VAL A 87 -1.51 0.96 16.87
CA VAL A 87 -0.21 0.69 17.48
C VAL A 87 -0.08 -0.81 17.73
N GLY A 88 1.00 -1.40 17.23
CA GLY A 88 1.24 -2.85 17.30
C GLY A 88 1.22 -3.50 15.92
N TRP A 89 1.41 -4.81 15.88
CA TRP A 89 1.45 -5.59 14.64
C TRP A 89 0.18 -6.46 14.51
N GLN A 90 -0.36 -6.56 13.29
CA GLN A 90 -1.58 -7.31 12.95
C GLN A 90 -2.88 -6.83 13.63
N ASP A 91 -3.92 -7.66 13.57
CA ASP A 91 -5.30 -7.40 14.03
C ASP A 91 -5.44 -7.19 15.56
N ASN A 92 -4.37 -7.35 16.33
CA ASN A 92 -4.35 -7.11 17.78
C ASN A 92 -3.82 -5.72 18.16
N GLY A 93 -3.58 -4.85 17.18
CA GLY A 93 -3.15 -3.48 17.42
C GLY A 93 -4.17 -2.68 18.24
N GLN A 94 -3.69 -1.79 19.10
CA GLN A 94 -4.54 -0.85 19.82
C GLN A 94 -4.86 0.35 18.92
N PRO A 95 -6.11 0.82 18.87
CA PRO A 95 -6.46 1.99 18.06
C PRO A 95 -5.71 3.23 18.55
N THR A 96 -5.16 4.01 17.62
CA THR A 96 -4.57 5.31 17.93
C THR A 96 -5.66 6.36 18.14
N GLU A 97 -5.28 7.50 18.73
CA GLU A 97 -6.21 8.63 18.88
C GLU A 97 -6.75 9.09 17.51
N PHE A 98 -5.93 9.06 16.45
CA PHE A 98 -6.37 9.31 15.09
C PHE A 98 -7.56 8.43 14.68
N LEU A 99 -7.47 7.12 14.90
CA LEU A 99 -8.55 6.20 14.53
C LEU A 99 -9.78 6.34 15.43
N ILE A 100 -9.58 6.59 16.72
CA ILE A 100 -10.66 6.85 17.68
C ILE A 100 -11.46 8.08 17.23
N LEU A 101 -10.78 9.19 16.93
CA LEU A 101 -11.41 10.43 16.47
C LEU A 101 -12.10 10.24 15.11
N LEU A 102 -11.47 9.56 14.15
CA LEU A 102 -12.07 9.29 12.85
C LEU A 102 -13.34 8.44 12.96
N GLY A 103 -13.32 7.40 13.80
CA GLY A 103 -14.50 6.57 14.07
C GLY A 103 -15.62 7.35 14.75
N ARG A 104 -15.30 8.20 15.73
CA ARG A 104 -16.28 9.08 16.38
C ARG A 104 -16.86 10.11 15.40
N TYR A 105 -16.02 10.69 14.54
CA TYR A 105 -16.46 11.60 13.48
C TYR A 105 -17.46 10.93 12.54
N ILE A 106 -17.21 9.70 12.07
CA ILE A 106 -18.14 9.00 11.19
C ILE A 106 -19.49 8.79 11.86
N ASN A 107 -19.53 8.45 13.15
CA ASN A 107 -20.78 8.33 13.89
C ASN A 107 -21.52 9.67 13.97
N GLN A 108 -20.82 10.76 14.32
CA GLN A 108 -21.41 12.11 14.36
C GLN A 108 -21.90 12.54 12.97
N ALA A 109 -21.16 12.22 11.91
CA ALA A 109 -21.54 12.54 10.53
C ALA A 109 -22.80 11.77 10.10
N LYS A 110 -22.97 10.51 10.53
CA LYS A 110 -24.21 9.75 10.30
C LYS A 110 -25.41 10.38 11.02
N GLU A 111 -25.23 10.83 12.26
CA GLU A 111 -26.29 11.54 13.00
C GLU A 111 -26.68 12.86 12.32
N LEU A 112 -25.69 13.62 11.84
CA LEU A 112 -25.91 14.86 11.08
C LEU A 112 -26.59 14.58 9.73
N ALA A 113 -26.20 13.53 9.02
CA ALA A 113 -26.84 13.12 7.77
C ALA A 113 -28.29 12.68 7.99
N ALA A 114 -28.58 11.99 9.09
CA ALA A 114 -29.95 11.64 9.47
C ALA A 114 -30.78 12.90 9.79
N LEU A 115 -30.20 13.89 10.49
CA LEU A 115 -30.85 15.17 10.76
C LEU A 115 -31.11 15.98 9.48
N ALA A 116 -30.20 15.91 8.50
CA ALA A 116 -30.34 16.58 7.20
C ALA A 116 -31.46 15.99 6.33
N GLY A 117 -31.86 14.74 6.59
CA GLY A 117 -32.95 14.07 5.91
C GLY A 117 -32.71 13.85 4.40
N PRO A 118 -33.77 13.55 3.63
CA PRO A 118 -33.66 13.26 2.20
C PRO A 118 -33.20 14.46 1.37
N ASP A 119 -33.47 15.68 1.85
CA ASP A 119 -33.05 16.92 1.22
C ASP A 119 -31.55 17.18 1.35
N GLN A 120 -30.86 16.44 2.23
CA GLN A 120 -29.44 16.62 2.54
C GLN A 120 -29.10 18.05 2.99
N VAL A 121 -30.02 18.70 3.71
CA VAL A 121 -29.83 20.04 4.27
C VAL A 121 -30.22 20.03 5.74
N ILE A 122 -29.29 20.41 6.60
CA ILE A 122 -29.58 20.66 8.01
C ILE A 122 -30.29 22.01 8.11
N ARG A 123 -31.50 22.02 8.66
CA ARG A 123 -32.31 23.23 8.83
C ARG A 123 -32.62 23.45 10.31
N VAL A 124 -32.44 24.67 10.78
CA VAL A 124 -32.89 25.14 12.08
C VAL A 124 -33.74 26.38 11.84
N SER A 125 -35.05 26.25 12.00
CA SER A 125 -36.00 27.33 11.69
C SER A 125 -36.04 28.40 12.77
N SER A 126 -35.80 28.01 14.03
CA SER A 126 -35.81 28.89 15.18
C SER A 126 -34.84 28.41 16.26
N CYS A 127 -34.54 29.26 17.23
CA CYS A 127 -33.71 28.89 18.37
C CYS A 127 -34.23 27.67 19.13
N ALA A 128 -35.55 27.51 19.25
CA ALA A 128 -36.16 26.36 19.93
C ALA A 128 -35.87 25.03 19.20
N ASP A 129 -35.73 25.07 17.88
CA ASP A 129 -35.48 23.90 17.02
C ASP A 129 -34.00 23.52 16.96
N ALA A 130 -33.11 24.33 17.54
CA ALA A 130 -31.66 24.10 17.49
C ALA A 130 -31.20 22.95 18.39
N ALA A 131 -31.98 22.57 19.41
CA ALA A 131 -31.56 21.63 20.44
C ALA A 131 -31.05 20.26 19.92
N PRO A 132 -31.72 19.58 18.95
CA PRO A 132 -31.23 18.33 18.39
C PRO A 132 -29.87 18.49 17.69
N LEU A 133 -29.71 19.55 16.88
CA LEU A 133 -28.45 19.84 16.20
C LEU A 133 -27.33 20.10 17.21
N LEU A 134 -27.57 21.00 18.19
CA LEU A 134 -26.57 21.36 19.19
C LEU A 134 -26.11 20.15 20.00
N ARG A 135 -27.02 19.23 20.36
CA ARG A 135 -26.67 17.96 21.00
C ARG A 135 -25.74 17.12 20.11
N ILE A 136 -26.05 16.98 18.82
CA ILE A 136 -25.18 16.23 17.89
C ILE A 136 -23.82 16.92 17.75
N LEU A 137 -23.76 18.25 17.81
CA LEU A 137 -22.51 19.00 17.70
C LEU A 137 -21.70 19.03 19.02
N GLY A 138 -22.28 18.62 20.15
CA GLY A 138 -21.65 18.70 21.47
C GLY A 138 -21.72 20.07 22.14
N TYR A 139 -22.66 20.92 21.72
CA TYR A 139 -22.87 22.27 22.22
C TYR A 139 -24.23 22.42 22.91
N ARG A 140 -24.37 23.50 23.68
CA ARG A 140 -25.64 23.99 24.22
C ARG A 140 -25.63 25.52 24.25
N LEU A 141 -26.81 26.11 24.28
CA LEU A 141 -26.94 27.55 24.48
C LEU A 141 -26.55 27.93 25.92
N ARG A 142 -25.84 29.05 26.07
CA ARG A 142 -25.51 29.61 27.38
C ARG A 142 -26.73 30.20 28.06
N SER A 143 -27.51 30.95 27.29
CA SER A 143 -28.74 31.65 27.67
C SER A 143 -29.95 31.02 26.99
N GLN A 144 -31.15 31.25 27.51
CA GLN A 144 -32.37 30.76 26.89
C GLN A 144 -32.67 31.55 25.60
N CYS A 145 -33.39 30.90 24.67
CA CYS A 145 -33.87 31.57 23.46
C CYS A 145 -34.64 32.86 23.80
N GLY A 146 -34.30 33.97 23.14
CA GLY A 146 -34.93 35.28 23.34
C GLY A 146 -34.28 36.19 24.38
N GLN A 147 -33.22 35.74 25.06
CA GLN A 147 -32.38 36.62 25.90
C GLN A 147 -31.31 37.31 25.04
N ARG A 148 -30.90 38.53 25.45
CA ARG A 148 -29.73 39.22 24.86
C ARG A 148 -28.46 38.44 25.23
N ASP A 149 -27.49 38.38 24.32
CA ASP A 149 -26.28 37.52 24.37
C ASP A 149 -26.56 36.00 24.27
N VAL A 150 -26.96 35.54 23.09
CA VAL A 150 -26.96 34.10 22.76
C VAL A 150 -25.55 33.69 22.31
N SER A 151 -24.94 32.77 23.05
CA SER A 151 -23.65 32.17 22.70
C SER A 151 -23.68 30.66 22.88
N LEU A 152 -22.89 29.93 22.10
CA LEU A 152 -22.72 28.49 22.26
C LEU A 152 -21.67 28.19 23.33
N THR A 153 -21.94 27.17 24.13
CA THR A 153 -21.00 26.63 25.12
C THR A 153 -20.83 25.14 24.90
N THR A 154 -19.62 24.63 25.08
CA THR A 154 -19.33 23.20 25.01
C THR A 154 -20.13 22.46 26.07
N ALA A 155 -20.95 21.50 25.63
CA ALA A 155 -21.69 20.59 26.50
C ALA A 155 -21.01 19.23 26.60
N GLU A 156 -20.43 18.75 25.49
CA GLU A 156 -19.72 17.48 25.40
C GLU A 156 -18.42 17.69 24.61
N ALA A 157 -17.29 17.67 25.31
CA ALA A 157 -16.00 18.06 24.75
C ALA A 157 -15.57 17.20 23.55
N GLU A 158 -15.81 15.89 23.59
CA GLU A 158 -15.43 14.98 22.51
C GLU A 158 -16.19 15.31 21.21
N ARG A 159 -17.49 15.56 21.28
CA ARG A 159 -18.31 15.93 20.12
C ARG A 159 -17.99 17.34 19.62
N ALA A 160 -17.79 18.28 20.55
CA ALA A 160 -17.44 19.66 20.20
C ALA A 160 -16.10 19.74 19.46
N PHE A 161 -15.11 18.95 19.90
CA PHE A 161 -13.83 18.82 19.22
C PHE A 161 -14.00 18.39 17.76
N LEU A 162 -14.77 17.32 17.51
CA LEU A 162 -15.04 16.82 16.15
C LEU A 162 -15.82 17.82 15.29
N THR A 163 -16.73 18.58 15.90
CA THR A 163 -17.48 19.64 15.20
C THR A 163 -16.54 20.71 14.66
N VAL A 164 -15.62 21.20 15.49
CA VAL A 164 -14.63 22.21 15.10
C VAL A 164 -13.68 21.65 14.05
N ASP A 165 -13.14 20.46 14.29
CA ASP A 165 -12.12 19.86 13.42
C ASP A 165 -12.67 19.39 12.07
N SER A 166 -13.94 19.00 11.99
CA SER A 166 -14.60 18.67 10.72
C SER A 166 -14.95 19.90 9.88
N GLY A 167 -14.80 21.11 10.44
CA GLY A 167 -15.09 22.37 9.77
C GLY A 167 -16.58 22.68 9.66
N PHE A 168 -17.40 22.24 10.62
CA PHE A 168 -18.80 22.65 10.69
C PHE A 168 -18.90 24.17 10.96
N PRO A 169 -19.81 24.92 10.31
CA PRO A 169 -19.86 26.37 10.41
C PRO A 169 -20.55 26.85 11.70
N LEU A 170 -19.94 26.58 12.86
CA LEU A 170 -20.44 27.01 14.17
C LEU A 170 -20.68 28.52 14.29
N PRO A 171 -19.80 29.42 13.79
CA PRO A 171 -20.05 30.85 13.88
C PRO A 171 -21.34 31.27 13.16
N ALA A 172 -21.61 30.70 11.98
CA ALA A 172 -22.83 30.99 11.23
C ALA A 172 -24.08 30.45 11.94
N LEU A 173 -23.98 29.28 12.60
CA LEU A 173 -25.06 28.74 13.41
C LEU A 173 -25.34 29.63 14.63
N GLU A 174 -24.31 30.04 15.36
CA GLU A 174 -24.44 30.92 16.52
C GLU A 174 -25.06 32.28 16.13
N GLU A 175 -24.58 32.88 15.04
CA GLU A 175 -25.10 34.14 14.51
C GLU A 175 -26.58 34.02 14.11
N ALA A 176 -26.96 32.97 13.38
CA ALA A 176 -28.35 32.75 12.98
C ALA A 176 -29.28 32.59 14.19
N ILE A 177 -28.88 31.78 15.18
CA ILE A 177 -29.66 31.61 16.42
C ILE A 177 -29.75 32.94 17.19
N GLY A 178 -28.65 33.69 17.29
CA GLY A 178 -28.60 34.98 18.00
C GLY A 178 -29.46 36.07 17.36
N LYS A 179 -29.61 36.05 16.03
CA LYS A 179 -30.50 36.95 15.27
C LYS A 179 -31.94 36.46 15.18
N GLY A 180 -32.22 35.22 15.60
CA GLY A 180 -33.52 34.58 15.39
C GLY A 180 -33.81 34.25 13.92
N GLU A 181 -32.77 34.13 13.10
CA GLU A 181 -32.85 33.80 11.68
C GLU A 181 -32.78 32.27 11.48
N ALA A 182 -33.31 31.81 10.36
CA ALA A 182 -33.21 30.40 9.98
C ALA A 182 -31.77 30.05 9.56
N PHE A 183 -31.23 28.97 10.09
CA PHE A 183 -29.97 28.40 9.65
C PHE A 183 -30.22 27.25 8.66
N SER A 184 -29.47 27.27 7.55
CA SER A 184 -29.51 26.25 6.51
C SER A 184 -28.10 25.87 6.10
N TYR A 185 -27.76 24.58 6.20
CA TYR A 185 -26.43 24.08 5.85
C TYR A 185 -26.53 22.82 4.99
N PRO A 186 -26.06 22.86 3.73
CA PRO A 186 -25.95 21.67 2.89
C PRO A 186 -25.05 20.63 3.55
N TYR A 187 -25.59 19.43 3.71
CA TYR A 187 -24.91 18.27 4.29
C TYR A 187 -25.03 17.05 3.35
N PRO A 188 -24.57 17.15 2.08
CA PRO A 188 -24.71 16.07 1.10
C PRO A 188 -23.79 14.90 1.43
N SER A 189 -24.35 13.68 1.41
CA SER A 189 -23.54 12.47 1.42
C SER A 189 -22.83 12.30 0.08
N SER A 190 -21.58 11.86 0.13
CA SER A 190 -20.72 11.76 -1.05
C SER A 190 -20.52 10.31 -1.46
N ARG A 191 -20.36 10.03 -2.76
CA ARG A 191 -20.07 8.67 -3.25
C ARG A 191 -18.59 8.55 -3.62
N ALA A 192 -17.91 7.59 -3.00
CA ALA A 192 -16.53 7.26 -3.33
C ALA A 192 -16.47 5.93 -4.11
N PRO A 193 -15.73 5.86 -5.24
CA PRO A 193 -15.54 4.62 -5.96
C PRO A 193 -14.92 3.52 -5.08
N LEU A 194 -15.47 2.32 -5.17
CA LEU A 194 -15.07 1.13 -4.42
C LEU A 194 -14.54 0.07 -5.39
N LEU A 195 -13.39 -0.52 -5.06
CA LEU A 195 -12.91 -1.73 -5.73
C LEU A 195 -13.83 -2.89 -5.39
N PHE A 196 -14.36 -3.59 -6.40
CA PHE A 196 -15.33 -4.67 -6.23
C PHE A 196 -16.59 -4.22 -5.46
N LYS A 197 -17.48 -5.17 -5.15
CA LYS A 197 -18.75 -4.85 -4.49
C LYS A 197 -18.59 -4.79 -2.98
N GLU A 198 -19.50 -4.08 -2.31
CA GLU A 198 -19.53 -4.03 -0.84
C GLU A 198 -19.65 -5.42 -0.19
N GLU A 199 -20.41 -6.32 -0.82
CA GLU A 199 -20.63 -7.69 -0.36
C GLU A 199 -19.34 -8.53 -0.34
N ASP A 200 -18.42 -8.28 -1.27
CA ASP A 200 -17.13 -8.95 -1.34
C ASP A 200 -16.29 -8.61 -0.08
N TRP A 201 -16.27 -7.33 0.31
CA TRP A 201 -15.53 -6.89 1.50
C TRP A 201 -16.18 -7.35 2.80
N LYS A 202 -17.52 -7.27 2.90
CA LYS A 202 -18.28 -7.73 4.07
C LYS A 202 -18.10 -9.24 4.30
N SER A 203 -18.07 -10.04 3.24
CA SER A 203 -17.90 -11.49 3.33
C SER A 203 -16.45 -11.96 3.58
N ALA A 204 -15.46 -11.08 3.37
CA ALA A 204 -14.06 -11.38 3.62
C ALA A 204 -13.72 -11.49 5.12
N VAL A 205 -14.44 -10.75 5.97
CA VAL A 205 -14.22 -10.73 7.43
C VAL A 205 -15.25 -11.58 8.17
N LYS A 206 -14.91 -12.01 9.39
CA LYS A 206 -15.88 -12.71 10.25
C LYS A 206 -16.96 -11.73 10.70
N PRO A 207 -18.27 -12.09 10.59
CA PRO A 207 -19.35 -11.22 11.05
C PRO A 207 -19.23 -10.91 12.54
N ASN A 208 -19.37 -9.65 12.91
CA ASN A 208 -19.49 -9.25 14.30
C ASN A 208 -20.96 -9.33 14.75
N ARG A 209 -21.25 -10.19 15.71
CA ARG A 209 -22.63 -10.41 16.21
C ARG A 209 -23.20 -9.21 16.98
N ARG A 210 -22.34 -8.31 17.49
CA ARG A 210 -22.76 -7.17 18.34
C ARG A 210 -22.94 -5.87 17.57
N ARG A 211 -22.30 -5.72 16.41
CA ARG A 211 -22.31 -4.49 15.62
C ARG A 211 -22.23 -4.83 14.15
N SER A 212 -23.13 -4.25 13.36
CA SER A 212 -23.02 -4.21 11.90
C SER A 212 -22.17 -3.01 11.51
N TYR A 213 -21.24 -3.21 10.58
CA TYR A 213 -20.38 -2.16 10.05
C TYR A 213 -20.77 -1.89 8.60
N ASP A 214 -20.85 -0.62 8.21
CA ASP A 214 -20.77 -0.27 6.80
C ASP A 214 -19.35 -0.48 6.24
N THR A 215 -19.18 -0.34 4.93
CA THR A 215 -17.89 -0.62 4.27
C THR A 215 -16.79 0.34 4.71
N VAL A 216 -17.11 1.60 5.03
CA VAL A 216 -16.11 2.56 5.54
C VAL A 216 -15.66 2.12 6.94
N GLU A 217 -16.61 1.81 7.83
CA GLU A 217 -16.33 1.29 9.16
C GLU A 217 -15.56 -0.04 9.13
N LEU A 218 -15.83 -0.91 8.14
CA LEU A 218 -15.06 -2.13 7.96
C LEU A 218 -13.58 -1.84 7.74
N PHE A 219 -13.24 -0.86 6.90
CA PHE A 219 -11.83 -0.47 6.73
C PHE A 219 -11.25 0.11 8.01
N LEU A 220 -12.00 0.93 8.74
CA LEU A 220 -11.53 1.50 10.00
C LEU A 220 -11.23 0.45 11.07
N TYR A 221 -12.09 -0.56 11.21
CA TYR A 221 -12.05 -1.49 12.35
C TYR A 221 -11.39 -2.84 12.03
N HIS A 222 -11.01 -3.08 10.77
CA HIS A 222 -10.27 -4.27 10.35
C HIS A 222 -8.98 -3.86 9.61
N PRO A 223 -7.84 -3.70 10.31
CA PRO A 223 -6.61 -3.17 9.71
C PRO A 223 -6.05 -4.06 8.60
N ALA A 224 -6.14 -5.39 8.71
CA ALA A 224 -5.76 -6.28 7.63
C ALA A 224 -6.61 -6.07 6.37
N LEU A 225 -7.91 -5.76 6.53
CA LEU A 225 -8.82 -5.49 5.42
C LEU A 225 -8.47 -4.17 4.73
N ALA A 226 -8.20 -3.12 5.51
CA ALA A 226 -7.70 -1.85 4.98
C ALA A 226 -6.37 -2.03 4.25
N ARG A 227 -5.44 -2.79 4.82
CA ARG A 227 -4.16 -3.08 4.16
C ARG A 227 -4.35 -3.85 2.87
N LEU A 228 -5.26 -4.84 2.83
CA LEU A 228 -5.59 -5.56 1.61
C LEU A 228 -6.17 -4.63 0.55
N TYR A 229 -7.10 -3.76 0.92
CA TYR A 229 -7.68 -2.77 0.01
C TYR A 229 -6.59 -1.87 -0.60
N TRP A 230 -5.71 -1.35 0.24
CA TRP A 230 -4.56 -0.55 -0.21
C TRP A 230 -3.65 -1.34 -1.16
N ALA A 231 -3.33 -2.59 -0.85
CA ALA A 231 -2.52 -3.46 -1.69
C ALA A 231 -3.15 -3.64 -3.08
N LEU A 232 -4.42 -4.06 -3.13
CA LEU A 232 -5.15 -4.29 -4.38
C LEU A 232 -5.32 -3.01 -5.20
N SER A 233 -5.43 -1.84 -4.56
CA SER A 233 -5.53 -0.56 -5.27
C SER A 233 -4.28 -0.20 -6.09
N ARG A 234 -3.13 -0.79 -5.75
CA ARG A 234 -1.84 -0.57 -6.45
C ARG A 234 -1.49 -1.69 -7.43
N ILE A 235 -2.29 -2.75 -7.47
CA ILE A 235 -2.15 -3.82 -8.46
C ILE A 235 -2.94 -3.40 -9.71
N ASP A 236 -2.38 -3.71 -10.88
CA ASP A 236 -3.03 -3.38 -12.15
C ASP A 236 -4.41 -4.06 -12.28
N PRO A 237 -5.38 -3.46 -12.98
CA PRO A 237 -6.76 -3.93 -12.99
C PRO A 237 -6.93 -5.40 -13.38
N GLU A 238 -6.27 -5.88 -14.44
CA GLU A 238 -6.41 -7.27 -14.90
C GLU A 238 -5.93 -8.27 -13.85
N THR A 239 -4.76 -8.01 -13.25
CA THR A 239 -4.23 -8.86 -12.17
C THR A 239 -5.13 -8.82 -10.94
N ARG A 240 -5.56 -7.62 -10.53
CA ARG A 240 -6.42 -7.43 -9.37
C ARG A 240 -7.75 -8.19 -9.52
N ASP A 241 -8.38 -8.07 -10.67
CA ASP A 241 -9.68 -8.69 -10.94
C ASP A 241 -9.51 -10.21 -11.03
N SER A 242 -8.43 -10.70 -11.65
CA SER A 242 -8.09 -12.12 -11.66
C SER A 242 -7.89 -12.69 -10.25
N LEU A 243 -7.19 -11.97 -9.36
CA LEU A 243 -7.00 -12.39 -7.97
C LEU A 243 -8.32 -12.42 -7.20
N GLN A 244 -9.17 -11.41 -7.35
CA GLN A 244 -10.47 -11.38 -6.68
C GLN A 244 -11.37 -12.52 -7.16
N GLN A 245 -11.43 -12.79 -8.46
CA GLN A 245 -12.29 -13.82 -9.04
C GLN A 245 -11.80 -15.24 -8.71
N SER A 246 -10.49 -15.47 -8.78
CA SER A 246 -9.92 -16.82 -8.68
C SER A 246 -9.52 -17.23 -7.26
N VAL A 247 -9.01 -16.28 -6.45
CA VAL A 247 -8.58 -16.54 -5.06
C VAL A 247 -9.66 -16.11 -4.06
N GLY A 248 -10.22 -14.91 -4.27
CA GLY A 248 -11.20 -14.31 -3.37
C GLY A 248 -10.59 -13.56 -2.19
N LEU A 249 -11.23 -12.46 -1.79
CA LEU A 249 -10.72 -11.54 -0.75
C LEU A 249 -10.45 -12.23 0.59
N LYS A 250 -11.31 -13.19 0.98
CA LYS A 250 -11.15 -13.95 2.23
C LYS A 250 -9.84 -14.73 2.30
N LYS A 251 -9.39 -15.31 1.19
CA LYS A 251 -8.12 -16.06 1.12
C LYS A 251 -6.91 -15.13 0.93
N LEU A 252 -7.11 -13.94 0.35
CA LEU A 252 -6.07 -12.92 0.21
C LEU A 252 -5.83 -12.14 1.51
N LEU A 253 -6.82 -12.05 2.40
CA LEU A 253 -6.74 -11.29 3.64
C LEU A 253 -5.55 -11.65 4.54
N PRO A 254 -5.22 -12.94 4.78
CA PRO A 254 -4.01 -13.31 5.53
C PRO A 254 -2.69 -12.89 4.84
N LEU A 255 -2.73 -12.64 3.54
CA LEU A 255 -1.57 -12.25 2.70
C LEU A 255 -1.55 -10.75 2.41
N ALA A 256 -2.39 -9.95 3.10
CA ALA A 256 -2.52 -8.52 2.85
C ALA A 256 -1.18 -7.78 2.96
N ALA A 257 -0.33 -8.18 3.90
CA ALA A 257 0.98 -7.59 4.10
C ALA A 257 1.95 -7.89 2.95
N ASP A 258 2.01 -9.14 2.50
CA ASP A 258 2.85 -9.55 1.38
C ASP A 258 2.37 -8.94 0.07
N LEU A 259 1.05 -8.84 -0.15
CA LEU A 259 0.48 -8.16 -1.32
C LEU A 259 0.81 -6.66 -1.31
N ASP A 260 0.74 -6.01 -0.16
CA ASP A 260 1.10 -4.60 -0.02
C ASP A 260 2.58 -4.39 -0.40
N PHE A 261 3.49 -5.21 0.09
CA PHE A 261 4.89 -5.08 -0.31
C PHE A 261 5.14 -5.52 -1.76
N TYR A 262 4.78 -6.74 -2.12
CA TYR A 262 5.31 -7.43 -3.30
C TYR A 262 4.27 -7.56 -4.43
N GLY A 263 2.98 -7.44 -4.13
CA GLY A 263 1.89 -7.68 -5.08
C GLY A 263 1.92 -6.78 -6.33
N SER A 264 2.43 -5.55 -6.22
CA SER A 264 2.58 -4.63 -7.36
C SER A 264 3.55 -5.11 -8.46
N GLN A 265 4.34 -6.15 -8.21
CA GLN A 265 5.22 -6.75 -9.22
C GLN A 265 4.68 -8.07 -9.79
N ILE A 266 3.54 -8.54 -9.28
CA ILE A 266 2.85 -9.71 -9.82
C ILE A 266 1.95 -9.22 -10.95
N SER A 267 2.03 -9.86 -12.10
CA SER A 267 1.15 -9.58 -13.23
C SER A 267 0.51 -10.86 -13.74
N ILE A 268 -0.81 -10.86 -13.91
CA ILE A 268 -1.56 -11.95 -14.52
C ILE A 268 -2.09 -11.46 -15.86
N ARG A 269 -1.76 -12.19 -16.93
CA ARG A 269 -2.24 -11.90 -18.29
C ARG A 269 -2.91 -13.14 -18.85
N SER A 270 -4.16 -12.99 -19.28
CA SER A 270 -4.93 -14.10 -19.88
C SER A 270 -4.94 -15.36 -18.98
N GLY A 271 -5.09 -15.18 -17.67
CA GLY A 271 -5.10 -16.29 -16.69
C GLY A 271 -3.72 -16.89 -16.40
N HIS A 272 -2.63 -16.25 -16.83
CA HIS A 272 -1.26 -16.72 -16.64
C HIS A 272 -0.41 -15.72 -15.85
N VAL A 273 0.24 -16.16 -14.77
CA VAL A 273 1.20 -15.34 -14.02
C VAL A 273 2.44 -15.11 -14.88
N GLN A 274 2.81 -13.86 -15.10
CA GLN A 274 4.04 -13.47 -15.76
C GLN A 274 5.18 -13.58 -14.76
N VAL A 275 6.05 -14.57 -14.95
CA VAL A 275 7.18 -14.82 -14.05
C VAL A 275 8.45 -14.13 -14.55
N PRO A 276 9.33 -13.64 -13.65
CA PRO A 276 10.63 -13.12 -14.04
C PRO A 276 11.46 -14.18 -14.76
N GLY A 277 12.08 -13.80 -15.89
CA GLY A 277 12.78 -14.71 -16.80
C GLY A 277 11.89 -15.28 -17.92
N GLY A 278 10.59 -14.96 -17.91
CA GLY A 278 9.64 -15.38 -18.94
C GLY A 278 9.43 -16.90 -19.00
N SER A 279 9.00 -17.40 -20.16
CA SER A 279 8.62 -18.81 -20.35
C SER A 279 9.71 -19.81 -20.01
N ARG A 280 10.99 -19.44 -20.20
CA ARG A 280 12.14 -20.29 -19.86
C ARG A 280 12.28 -20.55 -18.36
N ALA A 281 11.78 -19.64 -17.53
CA ALA A 281 11.86 -19.74 -16.07
C ALA A 281 10.61 -20.35 -15.42
N GLU A 282 9.54 -20.60 -16.19
CA GLU A 282 8.26 -21.09 -15.63
C GLU A 282 8.40 -22.43 -14.91
N ALA A 283 9.22 -23.35 -15.43
CA ALA A 283 9.47 -24.64 -14.79
C ALA A 283 10.17 -24.47 -13.43
N ASP A 284 11.20 -23.63 -13.36
CA ASP A 284 11.93 -23.38 -12.12
C ASP A 284 11.05 -22.64 -11.09
N TRP A 285 10.26 -21.66 -11.54
CA TRP A 285 9.29 -20.97 -10.67
C TRP A 285 8.18 -21.91 -10.20
N LYS A 286 7.71 -22.82 -11.04
CA LYS A 286 6.74 -23.84 -10.66
C LYS A 286 7.29 -24.75 -9.56
N ASP A 287 8.54 -25.17 -9.69
CA ASP A 287 9.22 -25.99 -8.69
C ASP A 287 9.47 -25.22 -7.38
N LEU A 288 9.85 -23.94 -7.48
CA LEU A 288 10.03 -23.08 -6.32
C LEU A 288 8.71 -22.79 -5.61
N VAL A 289 7.64 -22.45 -6.31
CA VAL A 289 6.34 -22.10 -5.71
C VAL A 289 5.56 -23.36 -5.30
N GLY A 290 5.75 -24.46 -6.02
CA GLY A 290 4.94 -25.68 -5.88
C GLY A 290 3.55 -25.54 -6.52
N ALA A 291 3.38 -24.65 -7.49
CA ALA A 291 2.17 -24.47 -8.30
C ALA A 291 2.53 -23.90 -9.67
N SER A 292 1.69 -24.14 -10.68
CA SER A 292 1.94 -23.67 -12.05
C SER A 292 1.64 -22.18 -12.20
N PRO A 293 2.45 -21.38 -12.92
CA PRO A 293 2.11 -20.02 -13.31
C PRO A 293 0.79 -19.90 -14.08
N SER A 294 0.38 -20.98 -14.77
CA SER A 294 -0.92 -21.10 -15.45
C SER A 294 -2.11 -21.34 -14.50
N SER A 295 -1.88 -21.32 -13.17
CA SER A 295 -2.91 -21.47 -12.14
C SER A 295 -2.76 -20.36 -11.09
N PRO A 296 -3.13 -19.10 -11.39
CA PRO A 296 -2.90 -17.96 -10.49
C PRO A 296 -3.54 -18.13 -9.11
N ASN A 297 -4.68 -18.82 -9.05
CA ASN A 297 -5.42 -19.15 -7.83
C ASN A 297 -4.59 -19.93 -6.80
N ASP A 298 -3.64 -20.75 -7.27
CA ASP A 298 -2.73 -21.53 -6.43
C ASP A 298 -1.33 -20.91 -6.38
N PHE A 299 -0.85 -20.38 -7.50
CA PHE A 299 0.49 -19.82 -7.63
C PHE A 299 0.70 -18.61 -6.71
N VAL A 300 -0.18 -17.61 -6.77
CA VAL A 300 0.04 -16.35 -6.05
C VAL A 300 -0.03 -16.55 -4.54
N PRO A 301 -1.04 -17.22 -3.96
CA PRO A 301 -1.07 -17.46 -2.52
C PRO A 301 0.14 -18.26 -2.02
N ARG A 302 0.60 -19.26 -2.78
CA ARG A 302 1.79 -20.04 -2.41
C ARG A 302 3.07 -19.25 -2.53
N LEU A 303 3.22 -18.42 -3.57
CA LEU A 303 4.36 -17.52 -3.72
C LEU A 303 4.50 -16.59 -2.52
N LEU A 304 3.39 -15.98 -2.10
CA LEU A 304 3.35 -15.03 -0.98
C LEU A 304 3.52 -15.71 0.38
N ALA A 305 2.99 -16.93 0.57
CA ALA A 305 3.08 -17.63 1.85
C ALA A 305 4.42 -18.39 2.04
N LYS A 306 5.11 -18.73 0.94
CA LYS A 306 6.26 -19.63 0.99
C LYS A 306 7.42 -19.02 1.74
N ASP A 307 7.96 -19.82 2.65
CA ASP A 307 9.10 -19.47 3.51
C ASP A 307 8.85 -18.12 4.20
N ASN A 308 7.66 -17.93 4.79
CA ASN A 308 7.23 -16.69 5.46
C ASN A 308 7.35 -15.42 4.58
N GLY A 309 7.07 -15.55 3.28
CA GLY A 309 7.10 -14.45 2.31
C GLY A 309 8.46 -14.20 1.66
N TRP A 310 9.52 -14.92 2.05
CA TRP A 310 10.85 -14.73 1.47
C TRP A 310 10.93 -15.10 -0.01
N LEU A 311 10.08 -16.01 -0.50
CA LEU A 311 10.01 -16.26 -1.96
C LEU A 311 9.38 -15.08 -2.71
N ALA A 312 8.44 -14.35 -2.12
CA ALA A 312 7.88 -13.15 -2.72
C ALA A 312 8.91 -12.00 -2.78
N VAL A 313 9.78 -11.87 -1.78
CA VAL A 313 10.92 -10.93 -1.81
C VAL A 313 11.84 -11.22 -3.01
N TYR A 314 12.15 -12.50 -3.21
CA TYR A 314 12.98 -12.97 -4.31
C TYR A 314 12.33 -12.68 -5.66
N PHE A 315 11.04 -13.00 -5.81
CA PHE A 315 10.26 -12.69 -7.00
C PHE A 315 10.20 -11.18 -7.30
N ASP A 316 9.90 -10.34 -6.30
CA ASP A 316 9.87 -8.88 -6.43
C ASP A 316 11.22 -8.32 -6.87
N SER A 317 12.33 -8.83 -6.31
CA SER A 317 13.68 -8.39 -6.66
C SER A 317 14.03 -8.69 -8.13
N PHE A 318 13.64 -9.86 -8.63
CA PHE A 318 13.83 -10.24 -10.01
C PHE A 318 12.90 -9.48 -10.97
N ALA A 319 11.63 -9.28 -10.60
CA ALA A 319 10.67 -8.55 -11.43
C ALA A 319 11.09 -7.09 -11.69
N ARG A 320 11.92 -6.51 -10.83
CA ARG A 320 12.41 -5.12 -10.92
C ARG A 320 13.58 -4.91 -11.87
N ILE A 321 14.28 -5.97 -12.27
CA ILE A 321 15.40 -5.87 -13.22
C ILE A 321 14.93 -6.11 -14.66
N SER A 322 15.69 -5.65 -15.65
CA SER A 322 15.31 -5.77 -17.05
C SER A 322 15.24 -7.24 -17.50
N PRO A 323 14.39 -7.59 -18.50
CA PRO A 323 14.26 -8.96 -18.99
C PRO A 323 15.60 -9.59 -19.41
N GLU A 324 16.50 -8.81 -20.02
CA GLU A 324 17.83 -9.27 -20.44
C GLU A 324 18.69 -9.67 -19.24
N ARG A 325 18.59 -8.93 -18.13
CA ARG A 325 19.28 -9.28 -16.89
C ARG A 325 18.66 -10.50 -16.24
N GLN A 326 17.33 -10.60 -16.22
CA GLN A 326 16.63 -11.77 -15.66
C GLN A 326 17.12 -13.07 -16.31
N GLN A 327 17.30 -13.08 -17.63
CA GLN A 327 17.76 -14.25 -18.39
C GLN A 327 19.07 -14.84 -17.84
N ARG A 328 20.03 -14.00 -17.44
CA ARG A 328 21.33 -14.46 -16.92
C ARG A 328 21.25 -15.21 -15.60
N PHE A 329 20.23 -14.90 -14.80
CA PHE A 329 20.01 -15.51 -13.49
C PHE A 329 19.06 -16.72 -13.51
N VAL A 330 18.34 -16.94 -14.61
CA VAL A 330 17.45 -18.10 -14.79
C VAL A 330 18.03 -19.18 -15.69
N GLU A 331 19.12 -18.89 -16.41
CA GLU A 331 19.82 -19.86 -17.25
C GLU A 331 20.42 -21.01 -16.43
N GLY A 332 20.32 -22.25 -16.93
CA GLY A 332 20.95 -23.42 -16.32
C GLY A 332 20.46 -23.78 -14.91
N HIS A 333 19.18 -23.56 -14.60
CA HIS A 333 18.57 -23.81 -13.28
C HIS A 333 19.16 -22.99 -12.12
N ARG A 334 19.90 -21.91 -12.43
CA ARG A 334 20.50 -21.00 -11.44
C ARG A 334 19.48 -20.43 -10.46
N LEU A 335 18.23 -20.20 -10.90
CA LEU A 335 17.17 -19.58 -10.11
C LEU A 335 16.95 -20.29 -8.75
N LYS A 336 16.88 -21.62 -8.75
CA LYS A 336 16.63 -22.43 -7.55
C LYS A 336 17.85 -22.49 -6.64
N THR A 337 19.03 -22.61 -7.23
CA THR A 337 20.31 -22.61 -6.50
C THR A 337 20.50 -21.28 -5.76
N TYR A 338 20.27 -20.15 -6.42
CA TYR A 338 20.41 -18.83 -5.82
C TYR A 338 19.32 -18.53 -4.79
N TYR A 339 18.08 -18.97 -5.00
CA TYR A 339 17.06 -18.88 -3.97
C TYR A 339 17.45 -19.65 -2.70
N SER A 340 18.02 -20.86 -2.88
CA SER A 340 18.47 -21.67 -1.75
C SER A 340 19.60 -21.00 -0.98
N ALA A 341 20.53 -20.35 -1.68
CA ALA A 341 21.59 -19.55 -1.06
C ALA A 341 21.03 -18.34 -0.32
N PHE A 342 20.10 -17.59 -0.93
CA PHE A 342 19.44 -16.43 -0.36
C PHE A 342 18.61 -16.77 0.89
N ARG A 343 17.79 -17.83 0.87
CA ARG A 343 16.91 -18.16 2.00
C ARG A 343 17.65 -18.57 3.28
N THR A 344 18.93 -18.95 3.19
CA THR A 344 19.68 -19.41 4.38
C THR A 344 19.93 -18.30 5.40
N SER A 345 19.74 -17.04 5.04
CA SER A 345 19.78 -15.90 5.96
C SER A 345 18.44 -15.73 6.69
N ASP A 346 18.39 -16.01 8.00
CA ASP A 346 17.34 -15.62 8.97
C ASP A 346 15.86 -15.68 8.49
N SER A 347 15.49 -16.73 7.75
CA SER A 347 14.11 -16.98 7.26
C SER A 347 13.07 -17.26 8.37
N SER A 348 13.46 -17.15 9.63
CA SER A 348 12.57 -17.32 10.79
C SER A 348 11.62 -16.13 10.99
N SER A 349 11.97 -14.97 10.43
CA SER A 349 11.16 -13.76 10.51
C SER A 349 10.26 -13.58 9.28
N ASP A 350 9.05 -13.10 9.53
CA ASP A 350 8.05 -12.75 8.51
C ASP A 350 8.55 -11.60 7.62
N ALA A 351 8.59 -11.84 6.30
CA ALA A 351 9.16 -10.92 5.32
C ALA A 351 8.30 -9.66 5.06
N ALA A 352 7.05 -9.67 5.51
CA ALA A 352 6.11 -8.55 5.40
C ALA A 352 5.88 -7.82 6.74
N ARG A 353 6.62 -8.22 7.78
CA ARG A 353 6.62 -7.57 9.11
C ARG A 353 7.32 -6.20 9.15
N PRO A 354 8.47 -5.96 8.49
CA PRO A 354 9.16 -4.69 8.58
C PRO A 354 8.38 -3.52 7.95
N ALA A 355 8.81 -2.29 8.24
CA ALA A 355 8.23 -1.08 7.64
C ALA A 355 8.71 -0.83 6.20
N PHE A 356 9.83 -1.45 5.81
CA PHE A 356 10.46 -1.30 4.49
C PHE A 356 10.58 -2.65 3.80
N ARG A 357 10.64 -2.61 2.46
CA ARG A 357 10.95 -3.79 1.65
C ARG A 357 12.28 -4.41 2.08
N LEU A 358 12.32 -5.74 2.11
CA LEU A 358 13.52 -6.49 2.44
C LEU A 358 14.44 -6.70 1.23
N ALA A 359 15.62 -7.22 1.52
CA ALA A 359 16.67 -7.60 0.57
C ALA A 359 17.11 -6.49 -0.42
N PRO A 360 17.42 -5.26 0.05
CA PRO A 360 18.03 -4.26 -0.83
C PRO A 360 19.41 -4.70 -1.36
N GLY A 361 20.14 -5.54 -0.61
CA GLY A 361 21.38 -6.16 -1.06
C GLY A 361 21.18 -7.05 -2.28
N LEU A 362 20.15 -7.90 -2.25
CA LEU A 362 19.76 -8.73 -3.39
C LEU A 362 19.44 -7.89 -4.63
N LEU A 363 18.61 -6.84 -4.49
CA LEU A 363 18.29 -5.97 -5.62
C LEU A 363 19.53 -5.25 -6.17
N LEU A 364 20.45 -4.81 -5.30
CA LEU A 364 21.72 -4.25 -5.73
C LEU A 364 22.59 -5.27 -6.46
N LEU A 365 22.66 -6.51 -5.98
CA LEU A 365 23.38 -7.60 -6.66
C LEU A 365 22.81 -7.83 -8.05
N LEU A 366 21.49 -8.03 -8.16
CA LEU A 366 20.81 -8.30 -9.44
C LEU A 366 20.96 -7.15 -10.45
N THR A 367 20.97 -5.90 -9.97
CA THR A 367 21.12 -4.73 -10.84
C THR A 367 22.57 -4.45 -11.25
N ARG A 368 23.55 -4.77 -10.38
CA ARG A 368 24.96 -4.41 -10.59
C ARG A 368 25.83 -5.54 -11.09
N MET A 369 25.36 -6.80 -11.03
CA MET A 369 26.12 -7.93 -11.54
C MET A 369 26.46 -7.71 -13.03
N GLN A 370 27.74 -7.86 -13.32
CA GLN A 370 28.28 -7.83 -14.66
C GLN A 370 28.52 -9.27 -15.13
N TRP A 371 28.43 -9.47 -16.44
CA TRP A 371 28.61 -10.76 -17.07
C TRP A 371 29.67 -10.58 -18.15
N ASP A 372 30.54 -11.57 -18.29
CA ASP A 372 31.51 -11.57 -19.37
C ASP A 372 30.89 -12.02 -20.70
N ALA A 373 31.72 -12.09 -21.75
CA ALA A 373 31.28 -12.48 -23.10
C ALA A 373 30.77 -13.93 -23.16
N ASP A 374 31.27 -14.80 -22.27
CA ASP A 374 30.92 -16.22 -22.20
C ASP A 374 29.67 -16.48 -21.35
N GLY A 375 29.07 -15.41 -20.77
CA GLY A 375 27.87 -15.49 -19.94
C GLY A 375 28.14 -15.93 -18.50
N GLN A 376 29.40 -15.87 -18.07
CA GLN A 376 29.82 -16.13 -16.70
C GLN A 376 29.75 -14.84 -15.87
N PRO A 377 29.54 -14.94 -14.55
CA PRO A 377 29.63 -13.80 -13.66
C PRO A 377 31.02 -13.15 -13.74
N PHE A 378 31.09 -11.86 -14.07
CA PHE A 378 32.36 -11.14 -14.06
C PHE A 378 32.84 -10.97 -12.60
N VAL A 379 34.06 -11.43 -12.32
CA VAL A 379 34.68 -11.31 -11.00
C VAL A 379 35.67 -10.14 -10.99
N PRO A 380 35.38 -9.04 -10.27
CA PRO A 380 36.33 -7.94 -10.13
C PRO A 380 37.63 -8.41 -9.47
N GLY A 381 38.77 -8.19 -10.13
CA GLY A 381 40.05 -8.74 -9.71
C GLY A 381 40.18 -10.21 -10.11
N ASN A 382 39.94 -11.11 -9.16
CA ASN A 382 39.87 -12.57 -9.36
C ASN A 382 39.32 -13.25 -8.10
N LEU A 383 39.06 -14.56 -8.16
CA LEU A 383 38.56 -15.31 -6.99
C LEU A 383 39.51 -15.28 -5.79
N ASP A 384 40.83 -15.26 -5.99
CA ASP A 384 41.81 -15.25 -4.89
C ASP A 384 41.67 -13.99 -4.02
N VAL A 385 41.45 -12.83 -4.64
CA VAL A 385 41.19 -11.57 -3.94
C VAL A 385 39.94 -11.68 -3.07
N TRP A 386 38.85 -12.25 -3.60
CA TRP A 386 37.62 -12.42 -2.84
C TRP A 386 37.74 -13.44 -1.70
N ARG A 387 38.50 -14.53 -1.90
CA ARG A 387 38.83 -15.47 -0.81
C ARG A 387 39.59 -14.77 0.31
N GLN A 388 40.55 -13.89 -0.03
CA GLN A 388 41.26 -13.09 0.96
C GLN A 388 40.33 -12.14 1.71
N ILE A 389 39.42 -11.44 1.01
CA ILE A 389 38.44 -10.53 1.61
C ILE A 389 37.54 -11.26 2.62
N LEU A 390 36.97 -12.41 2.25
CA LEU A 390 36.07 -13.16 3.15
C LEU A 390 36.80 -13.81 4.33
N ASN A 391 38.11 -14.07 4.20
CA ASN A 391 38.93 -14.60 5.29
C ASN A 391 39.41 -13.52 6.27
N GLN A 392 39.16 -12.23 5.99
CA GLN A 392 39.42 -11.18 6.96
C GLN A 392 38.55 -11.36 8.22
N LYS A 393 39.06 -10.91 9.37
CA LYS A 393 38.35 -11.02 10.63
C LYS A 393 37.00 -10.28 10.54
N SER A 394 35.91 -11.03 10.68
CA SER A 394 34.55 -10.50 10.70
C SER A 394 33.82 -10.95 11.96
N GLU A 395 33.08 -10.03 12.57
CA GLU A 395 32.20 -10.32 13.71
C GLU A 395 30.85 -10.94 13.26
N HIS A 396 30.54 -10.90 11.96
CA HIS A 396 29.30 -11.48 11.42
C HIS A 396 29.47 -12.98 11.12
N LYS A 397 28.62 -13.81 11.75
CA LYS A 397 28.63 -15.27 11.60
C LYS A 397 28.52 -15.72 10.14
N LEU A 398 27.61 -15.14 9.36
CA LEU A 398 27.42 -15.47 7.94
C LEU A 398 28.67 -15.23 7.09
N VAL A 399 29.37 -14.12 7.33
CA VAL A 399 30.62 -13.81 6.62
C VAL A 399 31.71 -14.81 6.99
N ARG A 400 31.83 -15.17 8.27
CA ARG A 400 32.78 -16.20 8.73
C ARG A 400 32.49 -17.58 8.13
N GLU A 401 31.22 -17.97 8.03
CA GLU A 401 30.82 -19.23 7.40
C GLU A 401 31.09 -19.21 5.89
N SER A 402 30.82 -18.08 5.24
CA SER A 402 31.14 -17.88 3.82
C SER A 402 32.64 -17.99 3.55
N GLY A 403 33.50 -17.39 4.39
CA GLY A 403 34.96 -17.49 4.28
C GLY A 403 35.48 -18.93 4.36
N LYS A 404 34.89 -19.77 5.22
CA LYS A 404 35.25 -21.21 5.29
C LYS A 404 34.92 -21.94 3.98
N HIS A 405 33.78 -21.65 3.36
CA HIS A 405 33.41 -22.26 2.09
C HIS A 405 34.24 -21.72 0.92
N ALA A 406 34.72 -20.46 1.01
CA ALA A 406 35.50 -19.81 -0.04
C ALA A 406 36.80 -20.53 -0.42
N ALA A 407 37.37 -21.32 0.49
CA ALA A 407 38.54 -22.15 0.21
C ALA A 407 38.31 -23.19 -0.92
N HIS A 408 37.05 -23.57 -1.18
CA HIS A 408 36.69 -24.59 -2.17
C HIS A 408 36.14 -24.00 -3.47
N TRP A 409 36.14 -22.68 -3.63
CA TRP A 409 35.64 -22.05 -4.86
C TRP A 409 36.51 -22.40 -6.06
N ALA A 410 35.87 -22.91 -7.10
CA ALA A 410 36.49 -23.29 -8.37
C ALA A 410 36.00 -22.42 -9.54
N ALA A 411 34.82 -21.80 -9.43
CA ALA A 411 34.18 -21.04 -10.50
C ALA A 411 33.65 -19.67 -10.04
N PRO A 412 33.49 -18.70 -10.96
CA PRO A 412 32.82 -17.42 -10.69
C PRO A 412 31.43 -17.56 -10.05
N GLU A 413 30.70 -18.62 -10.38
CA GLU A 413 29.40 -18.95 -9.80
C GLU A 413 29.45 -19.16 -8.29
N ASP A 414 30.55 -19.68 -7.74
CA ASP A 414 30.67 -19.92 -6.31
C ASP A 414 30.70 -18.61 -5.52
N LEU A 415 31.38 -17.59 -6.07
CA LEU A 415 31.34 -16.24 -5.53
C LEU A 415 29.93 -15.66 -5.65
N LEU A 416 29.29 -15.78 -6.82
CA LEU A 416 27.95 -15.24 -7.02
C LEU A 416 26.95 -15.87 -6.04
N GLN A 417 26.96 -17.19 -5.88
CA GLN A 417 26.11 -17.89 -4.91
C GLN A 417 26.36 -17.40 -3.48
N THR A 418 27.61 -17.14 -3.11
CA THR A 418 27.95 -16.57 -1.81
C THR A 418 27.39 -15.15 -1.64
N LEU A 419 27.43 -14.32 -2.69
CA LEU A 419 26.84 -12.99 -2.65
C LEU A 419 25.32 -13.04 -2.44
N PHE A 420 24.62 -14.04 -2.98
CA PHE A 420 23.21 -14.28 -2.65
C PHE A 420 22.98 -14.62 -1.17
N THR A 421 23.87 -15.41 -0.56
CA THR A 421 23.80 -15.72 0.89
C THR A 421 24.05 -14.49 1.79
N LEU A 422 24.80 -13.51 1.30
CA LEU A 422 25.11 -12.28 2.03
C LEU A 422 24.12 -11.13 1.77
N SER A 423 23.12 -11.34 0.91
CA SER A 423 22.22 -10.30 0.36
C SER A 423 21.02 -9.92 1.22
#